data_AF-A0A7X3I6G8-F1
#
_entry.id   AF-A0A7X3I6G8-F1
#
_cell.length_a   1.000
_cell.length_b   1.000
_cell.length_c   1.000
_cell.angle_alpha   90.00
_cell.angle_beta   90.00
_cell.angle_gamma   90.00
#
_symmetry.space_group_name_H-M   'P 1'
#
loop_
_entity.id
_entity.type
_entity.pdbx_description
1 polymer ?
#
loop_
_entity_poly.entity_id
_entity_poly.type
_entity_poly.pdbx_seq_one_letter_code
_entity_poly.pdbx_strand_id
1 'polypeptide(L)' 'MARTLSRDDVVVRLKAACVAAGGPAAFAKRVNIRATYLSDQLSGRRPPGPSVLAELGLRQLPPSYESAGRSS' A
#
# COMPACT_ATOMS: atom_id res chain seq x y z
N MET A 1 17.07 -4.23 -9.63
CA MET A 1 16.93 -2.78 -9.35
C MET A 1 15.64 -2.57 -8.57
N ALA A 2 15.72 -2.19 -7.30
CA ALA A 2 14.53 -1.84 -6.53
C ALA A 2 14.06 -0.45 -6.98
N ARG A 3 12.89 -0.38 -7.63
CA ARG A 3 12.26 0.90 -7.99
C ARG A 3 11.37 1.33 -6.83
N THR A 4 11.58 2.55 -6.35
CA THR A 4 10.68 3.21 -5.40
C THR A 4 9.33 3.42 -6.09
N LEU A 5 8.26 2.92 -5.49
CA LEU A 5 6.90 3.07 -6.01
C LEU A 5 6.23 4.24 -5.31
N SER A 6 5.57 5.09 -6.08
CA SER A 6 4.73 6.14 -5.49
C SER A 6 3.49 5.51 -4.90
N ARG A 7 2.83 6.25 -4.01
CA ARG A 7 1.58 5.79 -3.39
C ARG A 7 0.51 5.42 -4.42
N ASP A 8 0.44 6.17 -5.53
CA ASP A 8 -0.47 5.90 -6.64
C ASP A 8 -0.18 4.55 -7.31
N ASP A 9 1.10 4.26 -7.61
CA ASP A 9 1.50 2.95 -8.16
C ASP A 9 1.10 1.79 -7.24
N VAL A 10 1.22 1.98 -5.93
CA VAL A 10 0.81 0.96 -4.95
C VAL A 10 -0.71 0.75 -4.98
N VAL A 11 -1.50 1.82 -5.14
CA VAL A 11 -2.96 1.72 -5.28
C VAL A 11 -3.34 1.02 -6.59
N VAL A 12 -2.66 1.31 -7.70
CA VAL A 12 -2.88 0.63 -8.98
C VAL A 12 -2.61 -0.88 -8.86
N ARG A 13 -1.50 -1.25 -8.21
CA ARG A 13 -1.17 -2.66 -7.95
C ARG A 13 -2.15 -3.32 -6.99
N LEU A 14 -2.60 -2.60 -5.97
CA LEU A 14 -3.62 -3.08 -5.03
C LEU A 14 -4.94 -3.36 -5.76
N LYS A 15 -5.37 -2.47 -6.67
CA LYS A 15 -6.55 -2.71 -7.52
C LYS A 15 -6.36 -3.93 -8.42
N ALA A 16 -5.21 -4.08 -9.07
CA ALA A 16 -4.92 -5.26 -9.90
C ALA A 16 -4.94 -6.57 -9.09
N ALA A 17 -4.37 -6.57 -7.88
CA ALA A 17 -4.42 -7.71 -6.98
C ALA A 17 -5.85 -8.02 -6.50
N CYS A 18 -6.66 -6.98 -6.25
CA CYS A 18 -8.09 -7.16 -5.95
C CYS A 18 -8.81 -7.82 -7.12
N VAL A 19 -8.59 -7.38 -8.36
CA VAL A 19 -9.20 -8.00 -9.55
C VAL A 19 -8.76 -9.45 -9.70
N ALA A 20 -7.47 -9.75 -9.55
CA ALA A 20 -6.93 -11.12 -9.61
C ALA A 20 -7.51 -12.03 -8.51
N ALA A 21 -7.83 -11.48 -7.34
CA ALA A 21 -8.45 -12.20 -6.24
C ALA A 21 -9.98 -12.38 -6.39
N GLY A 22 -10.60 -11.85 -7.45
CA GLY A 22 -12.06 -11.89 -7.65
C GLY A 22 -12.82 -10.75 -6.96
N GLY A 23 -12.13 -9.69 -6.57
CA GLY A 23 -12.67 -8.45 -6.05
C GLY A 23 -12.03 -7.99 -4.73
N PRO A 24 -12.29 -6.73 -4.32
CA PRO A 24 -11.76 -6.17 -3.08
C PRO A 24 -12.22 -6.93 -1.83
N ALA A 25 -13.46 -7.42 -1.80
CA ALA A 25 -13.97 -8.20 -0.66
C ALA A 25 -13.29 -9.58 -0.55
N ALA A 26 -13.04 -10.25 -1.67
CA ALA A 26 -12.34 -11.53 -1.73
C ALA A 26 -10.87 -11.37 -1.31
N PHE A 27 -10.21 -10.32 -1.80
CA PHE A 27 -8.86 -9.95 -1.37
C PHE A 27 -8.83 -9.65 0.13
N ALA A 28 -9.74 -8.82 0.64
CA ALA A 28 -9.82 -8.51 2.07
C ALA A 28 -10.00 -9.77 2.94
N LYS A 29 -10.83 -10.72 2.50
CA LYS A 29 -11.01 -12.01 3.17
C LYS A 29 -9.74 -12.86 3.15
N ARG A 30 -9.04 -12.91 2.00
CA ARG A 30 -7.78 -13.65 1.83
C ARG A 30 -6.67 -13.11 2.73
N VAL A 31 -6.55 -11.80 2.84
CA VAL A 31 -5.54 -11.11 3.68
C VAL A 31 -6.01 -10.95 5.14
N ASN A 32 -7.22 -11.39 5.48
CA ASN A 32 -7.85 -11.26 6.80
C ASN A 32 -7.91 -9.80 7.30
N ILE A 33 -8.26 -8.87 6.41
CA ILE A 33 -8.43 -7.45 6.76
C ILE A 33 -9.88 -7.00 6.61
N ARG A 34 -10.25 -5.95 7.34
CA ARG A 34 -11.57 -5.35 7.20
C ARG A 34 -11.72 -4.67 5.84
N ALA A 35 -12.86 -4.88 5.18
CA ALA A 35 -13.17 -4.22 3.92
C ALA A 35 -13.12 -2.68 4.02
N THR A 36 -13.52 -2.10 5.16
CA THR A 36 -13.41 -0.66 5.40
C THR A 36 -11.96 -0.18 5.43
N TYR A 37 -11.04 -0.99 5.97
CA TYR A 37 -9.62 -0.69 5.99
C TYR A 37 -9.03 -0.74 4.58
N LEU A 38 -9.43 -1.73 3.77
CA LEU A 38 -9.06 -1.80 2.35
C LEU A 38 -9.60 -0.61 1.55
N SER A 39 -10.86 -0.22 1.75
CA SER A 39 -11.47 0.93 1.06
C SER A 39 -10.74 2.23 1.37
N ASP A 40 -10.31 2.43 2.62
CA ASP A 40 -9.55 3.61 3.03
C ASP A 40 -8.15 3.67 2.38
N GLN A 41 -7.53 2.51 2.16
CA GLN A 41 -6.27 2.38 1.42
C GLN A 41 -6.45 2.62 -0.09
N LEU A 42 -7.50 2.05 -0.69
CA LEU A 42 -7.85 2.24 -2.09
C LEU A 42 -8.21 3.70 -2.42
N SER A 43 -8.79 4.41 -1.45
CA SER A 43 -9.15 5.82 -1.57
C SER A 43 -7.97 6.76 -1.29
N GLY A 44 -6.82 6.23 -0.89
CA GLY A 44 -5.67 7.06 -0.50
C GLY A 44 -5.91 7.86 0.78
N ARG A 45 -6.83 7.45 1.66
CA ARG A 45 -6.97 8.06 3.00
C ARG A 45 -5.96 7.51 4.00
N ARG A 46 -5.65 6.22 3.93
CA ARG A 46 -4.56 5.59 4.72
C ARG A 46 -3.48 4.97 3.84
N PRO A 47 -2.25 4.89 4.34
CA PRO A 47 -1.22 4.09 3.69
C PRO A 47 -1.62 2.59 3.76
N PRO A 48 -1.27 1.80 2.72
CA PRO A 48 -1.44 0.36 2.74
C PRO A 48 -0.63 -0.26 3.88
N GLY A 49 -1.31 -1.09 4.67
CA GLY A 49 -0.73 -1.73 5.85
C GLY A 49 0.27 -2.82 5.49
N PRO A 50 1.07 -3.28 6.48
CA PRO A 50 2.14 -4.25 6.25
C PRO A 50 1.64 -5.57 5.65
N SER A 51 0.47 -6.08 6.06
CA SER A 51 -0.11 -7.32 5.51
C SER A 51 -0.49 -7.19 4.03
N VAL A 52 -0.99 -6.02 3.62
CA VAL A 52 -1.36 -5.76 2.23
C VAL A 52 -0.10 -5.61 1.37
N LEU A 53 0.92 -4.93 1.89
CA LEU A 53 2.21 -4.81 1.22
C LEU A 53 2.89 -6.18 1.06
N ALA A 54 2.86 -7.03 2.08
CA ALA A 54 3.41 -8.37 2.02
C ALA A 54 2.77 -9.22 0.90
N GLU A 55 1.45 -9.20 0.78
CA GLU A 55 0.74 -9.90 -0.31
C GLU A 55 1.04 -9.33 -1.69
N LEU A 56 1.36 -8.04 -1.78
CA LEU A 56 1.79 -7.41 -3.02
C LEU A 56 3.29 -7.62 -3.33
N GLY A 57 4.04 -8.33 -2.46
CA GLY A 57 5.49 -8.44 -2.56
C GLY A 57 6.21 -7.10 -2.37
N LEU A 58 5.56 -6.16 -1.69
CA LEU A 58 6.05 -4.82 -1.43
C LEU A 58 6.48 -4.69 0.03
N ARG A 59 7.42 -3.77 0.28
CA ARG A 59 7.83 -3.39 1.62
C ARG A 59 7.70 -1.87 1.77
N GLN A 60 7.12 -1.42 2.88
CA GLN A 60 7.16 -0.01 3.23
C GLN A 60 8.60 0.38 3.56
N LEU A 61 9.15 1.35 2.85
CA LEU A 61 10.38 2.00 3.27
C LEU A 61 10.04 3.02 4.35
N PRO A 62 10.87 3.14 5.41
CA PRO A 62 10.67 4.17 6.42
C PRO A 62 10.70 5.56 5.77
N PRO A 63 9.99 6.55 6.34
CA PRO A 63 10.15 7.92 5.92
C PRO A 63 11.61 8.33 6.22
N SER A 64 12.41 8.47 5.16
CA SER A 64 13.74 9.05 5.26
C SER A 64 13.58 10.56 5.38
N TYR A 65 14.05 11.09 6.51
CA TYR A 65 14.11 12.54 6.74
C TYR A 65 15.56 12.99 6.51
N GLU A 66 15.76 13.85 5.52
CA GLU A 66 17.02 14.59 5.38
C GLU A 66 16.97 15.80 6.30
N SER A 67 18.08 16.10 7.00
CA SER A 67 18.17 17.29 7.83
C SER A 67 18.06 18.52 6.94
N ALA A 68 17.00 19.32 7.12
CA ALA A 68 17.00 20.68 6.60
C ALA A 68 18.18 21.40 7.25
N GLY A 69 19.26 21.58 6.50
CA GLY A 69 20.40 22.37 6.94
C GLY A 69 19.91 23.76 7.30
N ARG A 70 19.66 24.01 8.59
CA ARG A 70 19.76 25.35 9.14
C ARG A 70 21.24 25.66 9.16
N SER A 71 21.74 26.10 8.00
CA SER A 71 22.95 26.89 7.94
C SER A 71 22.73 28.12 8.83
N SER A 72 23.76 28.39 9.62
CA SER A 72 23.85 29.35 10.71
C SER A 72 23.63 30.80 10.30
#